data_AF-A0A942W3P9-F1
#
_entry.id   AF-A0A942W3P9-F1
#
_cell.length_a   1.000
_cell.length_b   1.000
_cell.length_c   1.000
_cell.angle_alpha   90.00
_cell.angle_beta   90.00
_cell.angle_gamma   90.00
#
_symmetry.space_group_name_H-M   'P 1'
#
loop_
_entity.id
_entity.type
_entity.pdbx_description
1 polymer ?
#
loop_
_entity_poly.entity_id
_entity_poly.type
_entity_poly.pdbx_seq_one_letter_code
_entity_poly.pdbx_strand_id
1 'polypeptide(L)' 'MVNESKIETTTEIPIFTKEQLRNSRKYRNEKDILGVVLEDGKDYTIEETDKLIKDFKERKVK' A
#
# COMPACT_ATOMS: atom_id res chain seq x y z
N MET A 1 -33.97 8.65 -0.17
CA MET A 1 -33.11 9.33 0.81
C MET A 1 -31.78 8.59 0.77
N VAL A 2 -30.70 9.32 0.50
CA VAL A 2 -29.36 8.77 0.38
C VAL A 2 -28.95 8.16 1.73
N ASN A 3 -28.77 6.84 1.77
CA ASN A 3 -28.28 6.17 2.96
C ASN A 3 -26.79 6.49 3.13
N GLU A 4 -26.54 7.55 3.90
CA GLU A 4 -25.26 7.92 4.47
C GLU A 4 -24.68 6.70 5.20
N SER A 5 -23.78 6.01 4.51
CA SER A 5 -23.12 4.82 5.02
C SER A 5 -22.02 5.25 5.98
N LYS A 6 -22.36 5.21 7.26
CA LYS A 6 -21.54 4.63 8.33
C LYS A 6 -20.12 5.23 8.49
N ILE A 7 -20.06 6.40 9.13
CA ILE A 7 -18.85 6.86 9.81
C ILE A 7 -18.81 6.24 11.22
N GLU A 8 -18.32 5.01 11.33
CA GLU A 8 -17.94 4.42 12.62
C GLU A 8 -16.43 4.55 12.78
N THR A 9 -16.04 5.45 13.68
CA THR A 9 -14.67 5.74 14.10
C THR A 9 -14.07 4.54 14.85
N THR A 10 -13.70 3.51 14.10
CA THR A 10 -12.73 2.49 14.52
C THR A 10 -11.50 2.76 13.68
N THR A 11 -10.32 2.85 14.29
CA THR A 11 -9.04 3.04 13.61
C THR A 11 -8.69 1.79 12.80
N GLU A 12 -9.50 1.46 11.79
CA GLU A 12 -9.20 0.42 10.83
C GLU A 12 -8.14 1.00 9.90
N ILE A 13 -6.90 0.56 10.10
CA ILE A 13 -5.81 0.94 9.22
C ILE A 13 -6.17 0.40 7.84
N PRO A 14 -6.35 1.26 6.83
CA PRO A 14 -6.80 0.80 5.53
C PRO A 14 -5.72 -0.09 4.92
N ILE A 15 -6.09 -1.36 4.72
CA ILE A 15 -5.27 -2.36 4.05
C ILE A 15 -5.62 -2.39 2.57
N PHE A 16 -4.60 -2.57 1.74
CA PHE A 16 -4.71 -2.55 0.29
C PHE A 16 -3.97 -3.75 -0.28
N THR A 17 -4.56 -4.34 -1.31
CA THR A 17 -3.89 -5.40 -2.06
C THR A 17 -2.72 -4.82 -2.87
N LYS A 18 -1.78 -5.68 -3.24
CA LYS A 18 -0.70 -5.35 -4.18
C LYS A 18 -1.22 -4.69 -5.46
N GLU A 19 -2.34 -5.16 -6.01
CA GLU A 19 -2.94 -4.56 -7.20
C GLU A 19 -3.51 -3.16 -6.95
N GLN A 20 -4.15 -2.92 -5.80
CA GLN A 20 -4.64 -1.59 -5.43
C GLN A 20 -3.48 -0.60 -5.24
N LEU A 21 -2.41 -1.03 -4.56
CA LEU A 21 -1.21 -0.24 -4.34
C LEU A 21 -0.50 0.07 -5.67
N ARG A 22 -0.39 -0.92 -6.55
CA ARG A 22 0.15 -0.72 -7.91
C ARG A 22 -0.70 0.23 -8.72
N ASN A 23 -2.02 0.13 -8.68
CA ASN A 23 -2.91 1.03 -9.43
C ASN A 23 -3.03 2.44 -8.79
N SER A 24 -2.50 2.63 -7.57
CA SER A 24 -2.51 3.91 -6.90
C SER A 24 -1.62 4.95 -7.60
N ARG A 25 -2.07 6.20 -7.60
CA ARG A 25 -1.27 7.34 -8.09
C ARG A 25 -0.04 7.59 -7.22
N LYS A 26 -0.10 7.26 -5.92
CA LYS A 26 1.00 7.46 -4.96
C LYS A 26 2.24 6.65 -5.35
N TYR A 27 2.04 5.40 -5.75
CA TYR A 27 3.12 4.46 -6.03
C TYR A 27 3.38 4.23 -7.53
N ARG A 28 2.91 5.13 -8.41
CA ARG A 28 3.09 4.94 -9.87
C ARG A 28 4.55 4.80 -10.29
N ASN A 29 5.45 5.54 -9.66
CA ASN A 29 6.89 5.48 -9.94
C ASN A 29 7.58 4.31 -9.23
N GLU A 30 6.90 3.66 -8.30
CA GLU A 30 7.42 2.60 -7.45
C GLU A 30 6.74 1.26 -7.75
N LYS A 31 5.96 1.17 -8.84
CA LYS A 31 5.26 -0.04 -9.29
C LYS A 31 6.18 -1.25 -9.46
N ASP A 32 7.40 -1.00 -9.92
CA ASP A 32 8.45 -2.03 -10.05
C ASP A 32 8.91 -2.49 -8.67
N ILE A 33 9.15 -1.56 -7.74
CA ILE A 33 9.55 -1.86 -6.36
C ILE A 33 8.43 -2.61 -5.65
N LEU A 34 7.19 -2.12 -5.71
CA LEU A 34 5.99 -2.80 -5.20
C LEU A 34 5.88 -4.23 -5.72
N GLY A 35 6.24 -4.46 -6.98
CA GLY A 35 6.25 -5.80 -7.57
C GLY A 35 7.22 -6.78 -6.91
N VAL A 36 8.35 -6.25 -6.44
CA VAL A 36 9.46 -7.00 -5.84
C VAL A 36 9.30 -7.12 -4.33
N VAL A 37 8.81 -6.08 -3.65
CA VAL A 37 8.69 -6.04 -2.19
C VAL A 37 7.36 -6.56 -1.66
N LEU A 38 6.29 -6.50 -2.48
CA LEU A 38 4.98 -7.02 -2.10
C LEU A 38 4.72 -8.37 -2.76
N GLU A 39 4.15 -9.29 -1.98
CA GLU A 39 3.72 -10.60 -2.46
C GLU A 39 2.28 -10.55 -2.96
N ASP A 40 1.99 -11.37 -3.98
CA ASP A 40 0.63 -11.52 -4.49
C ASP A 40 -0.24 -12.30 -3.50
N GLY A 41 -1.49 -11.85 -3.31
CA GLY A 41 -2.41 -12.44 -2.34
C GLY A 41 -2.19 -11.99 -0.88
N LYS A 42 -1.32 -11.00 -0.64
CA LYS A 42 -1.18 -10.33 0.64
C LYS A 42 -1.69 -8.89 0.59
N ASP A 43 -2.23 -8.46 1.72
CA ASP A 43 -2.69 -7.10 1.95
C ASP A 43 -1.67 -6.35 2.78
N TYR A 44 -1.50 -5.07 2.45
CA TYR A 44 -0.51 -4.21 3.08
C TYR A 44 -1.12 -2.84 3.38
N THR A 45 -0.72 -2.26 4.49
CA THR A 45 -1.04 -0.86 4.79
C THR A 45 -0.14 0.09 4.00
N ILE A 46 -0.57 1.35 3.88
CA ILE A 46 0.25 2.41 3.27
C ILE A 46 1.60 2.57 3.98
N GLU A 47 1.59 2.50 5.32
CA GLU A 47 2.80 2.65 6.14
C GLU A 47 3.76 1.47 5.97
N GLU A 48 3.25 0.24 5.98
CA GLU A 48 4.07 -0.95 5.70
C GLU A 48 4.66 -0.91 4.29
N THR A 49 3.85 -0.53 3.31
CA THR A 49 4.29 -0.39 1.92
C THR A 49 5.40 0.65 1.79
N ASP A 50 5.24 1.83 2.39
CA ASP A 50 6.28 2.88 2.39
C ASP A 50 7.57 2.38 3.08
N LYS A 51 7.45 1.65 4.18
CA LYS A 51 8.59 1.07 4.89
C LYS A 51 9.33 0.03 4.04
N LEU A 52 8.61 -0.87 3.37
CA LEU A 52 9.18 -1.88 2.48
C LEU A 52 9.89 -1.25 1.28
N ILE A 53 9.29 -0.23 0.67
CA ILE A 53 9.90 0.52 -0.43
C ILE A 53 11.18 1.22 0.06
N LYS A 54 11.15 1.85 1.23
CA LYS A 54 12.32 2.53 1.81
C LYS A 54 13.46 1.55 2.08
N ASP A 55 13.17 0.42 2.74
CA ASP A 55 14.17 -0.62 3.04
C ASP A 55 14.79 -1.17 1.74
N PHE A 56 13.97 -1.43 0.73
CA PHE A 56 14.45 -1.89 -0.57
C PHE A 56 15.37 -0.87 -1.26
N LYS A 57 15.03 0.43 -1.21
CA LYS A 57 15.88 1.50 -1.75
C LYS A 57 17.19 1.61 -0.99
N GLU A 58 17.18 1.58 0.35
CA GLU A 58 18.38 1.68 1.18
C GLU A 58 19.34 0.50 0.96
N ARG A 59 18.81 -0.72 0.75
CA ARG A 59 19.62 -1.90 0.43
C ARG A 59 20.37 -1.79 -0.90
N LYS A 60 19.85 -1.02 -1.86
CA LYS A 60 20.48 -0.84 -3.18
C LYS A 60 21.59 0.22 -3.19
N VAL A 61 21.77 0.97 -2.11
CA VAL A 61 22.70 2.12 -2.01
C VAL A 61 24.02 1.73 -1.33
N LYS A 62 24.30 0.43 -1.16
CA LYS A 62 25.58 -0.09 -0.65
C LYS A 62 26.43 -0.73 -1.73
#